data_AF-A0A961K9N6-F1
#
_entry.id   AF-A0A961K9N6-F1
#
_cell.length_a   1.000
_cell.length_b   1.000
_cell.length_c   1.000
_cell.angle_alpha   90.00
_cell.angle_beta   90.00
_cell.angle_gamma   90.00
#
_symmetry.space_group_name_H-M   'P 1'
#
loop_
_entity.id
_entity.type
_entity.pdbx_description
1 polymer ?
#
loop_
_entity_poly.entity_id
_entity_poly.type
_entity_poly.pdbx_seq_one_letter_code
_entity_poly.pdbx_strand_id
1 'polypeptide(L)'
;MDTPRPLNVIEDSALRRLFELGDHSLVPMGRPGIERRDGVVVETWAFSTAAGEVVRGLVMRPEAVARPMPAVLYIHAHGNRYDIGADELIAGRPALRGPLGSVLAREGILSFAIDLPAFGGRQAPGESARAKA
;
A
#
# COMPACT_ATOMS: atom_id res chain seq x y z
N MET A 1 -43.07 9.14 -15.04
CA MET A 1 -41.95 8.18 -15.07
C MET A 1 -40.78 8.94 -15.66
N ASP A 2 -39.82 9.32 -14.82
CA ASP A 2 -38.64 10.07 -15.23
C ASP A 2 -37.65 9.08 -15.85
N THR A 3 -37.28 9.28 -17.11
CA THR A 3 -36.28 8.46 -17.79
C THR A 3 -34.95 8.65 -17.08
N PRO A 4 -34.26 7.58 -16.62
CA PRO A 4 -32.96 7.75 -16.00
C PRO A 4 -32.03 8.44 -16.99
N ARG A 5 -31.46 9.59 -16.58
CA ARG A 5 -30.44 10.27 -17.38
C ARG A 5 -29.32 9.28 -17.69
N PRO A 6 -28.83 9.21 -18.94
CA PRO A 6 -27.70 8.36 -19.25
C PRO A 6 -26.52 8.78 -18.36
N LEU A 7 -25.86 7.80 -17.73
CA LEU A 7 -24.60 8.01 -17.05
C LEU A 7 -23.65 8.66 -18.06
N ASN A 8 -23.21 9.89 -17.78
CA ASN A 8 -22.19 10.54 -18.61
C ASN A 8 -20.99 9.59 -18.70
N VAL A 9 -20.73 9.05 -19.90
CA VAL A 9 -19.54 8.25 -20.16
C VAL A 9 -18.36 9.20 -20.10
N ILE A 10 -17.64 9.19 -18.97
CA ILE A 10 -16.39 9.93 -18.84
C ILE A 10 -15.38 9.24 -19.76
N GLU A 11 -14.87 9.96 -20.76
CA GLU A 11 -13.82 9.45 -21.65
C GLU A 11 -12.57 9.04 -20.84
N ASP A 12 -11.84 8.01 -21.29
CA ASP A 12 -10.62 7.50 -20.61
C ASP A 12 -9.60 8.61 -20.34
N SER A 13 -9.46 9.56 -21.28
CA SER A 13 -8.56 10.71 -21.11
C SER A 13 -8.99 11.65 -19.98
N ALA A 14 -10.30 11.82 -19.76
CA ALA A 14 -10.84 12.64 -18.69
C ALA A 14 -10.70 11.94 -17.33
N LEU A 15 -10.89 10.62 -17.28
CA LEU A 15 -10.69 9.83 -16.06
C LEU A 15 -9.23 9.86 -15.61
N ARG A 16 -8.29 9.66 -16.56
CA ARG A 16 -6.85 9.74 -16.28
C ARG A 16 -6.44 11.08 -15.72
N ARG A 17 -6.97 12.18 -16.27
CA ARG A 17 -6.74 13.53 -15.74
C ARG A 17 -7.34 13.72 -14.35
N LEU A 18 -8.57 13.26 -14.14
CA LEU A 18 -9.28 13.45 -12.87
C LEU A 18 -8.62 12.69 -11.70
N PHE A 19 -8.08 11.51 -11.97
CA PHE A 19 -7.40 10.67 -10.99
C PHE A 19 -5.88 10.75 -11.08
N GLU A 20 -5.35 11.70 -11.85
CA GLU A 20 -3.90 11.95 -12.00
C GLU A 20 -3.11 10.64 -12.28
N LEU A 21 -3.71 9.78 -13.12
CA LEU A 21 -3.18 8.45 -13.42
C LEU A 21 -1.89 8.57 -14.21
N GLY A 22 -0.76 8.44 -13.50
CA GLY A 22 0.59 8.57 -14.04
C GLY A 22 1.46 9.55 -13.26
N ASP A 23 0.85 10.46 -12.51
CA ASP A 23 1.57 11.56 -11.84
C ASP A 23 2.05 11.18 -10.42
N HIS A 24 1.56 10.07 -9.88
CA HIS A 24 1.90 9.58 -8.54
C HIS A 24 2.83 8.35 -8.56
N SER A 25 3.95 8.48 -9.26
CA SER A 25 4.95 7.40 -9.31
C SER A 25 5.63 7.14 -7.96
N LEU A 26 5.96 5.88 -7.70
CA LEU A 26 6.82 5.44 -6.59
C LEU A 26 8.07 4.80 -7.16
N VAL A 27 9.23 5.45 -6.95
CA VAL A 27 10.51 5.00 -7.46
C VAL A 27 11.33 4.41 -6.31
N PRO A 28 11.77 3.13 -6.38
CA PRO A 28 12.63 2.55 -5.34
C PRO A 28 13.92 3.38 -5.17
N MET A 29 14.26 3.70 -3.92
CA MET A 29 15.47 4.49 -3.59
C MET A 29 16.71 3.61 -3.37
N GLY A 30 16.60 2.30 -3.57
CA GLY A 30 17.69 1.35 -3.36
C GLY A 30 17.19 -0.08 -3.22
N ARG A 31 18.05 -0.93 -2.65
CA ARG A 31 17.68 -2.30 -2.25
C ARG A 31 16.94 -2.28 -0.92
N PRO A 32 16.00 -3.23 -0.69
CA PRO A 32 15.31 -3.30 0.57
C PRO A 32 16.21 -3.88 1.67
N GLY A 33 15.88 -3.56 2.91
CA GLY A 33 16.26 -4.39 4.05
C GLY A 33 15.50 -5.71 3.98
N ILE A 34 16.14 -6.84 4.27
CA ILE A 34 15.53 -8.17 4.18
C ILE A 34 15.66 -8.89 5.51
N GLU A 35 14.55 -9.40 6.01
CA GLU A 35 14.48 -10.23 7.21
C GLU A 35 13.78 -11.55 6.90
N ARG A 36 14.23 -12.63 7.54
CA ARG A 36 13.69 -13.98 7.37
C ARG A 36 13.22 -14.49 8.72
N ARG A 37 11.99 -15.00 8.75
CA ARG A 37 11.39 -15.58 9.96
C ARG A 37 10.33 -16.60 9.55
N ASP A 38 10.40 -17.80 10.13
CA ASP A 38 9.38 -18.85 9.99
C ASP A 38 8.93 -19.14 8.54
N GLY A 39 9.89 -19.22 7.61
CA GLY A 39 9.64 -19.48 6.18
C GLY A 39 9.03 -18.30 5.41
N VAL A 40 8.97 -17.12 6.02
CA VAL A 40 8.50 -15.86 5.42
C VAL A 40 9.67 -14.88 5.32
N VAL A 41 9.71 -14.17 4.19
CA VAL A 41 10.62 -13.05 3.97
C VAL A 41 9.84 -11.75 4.09
N VAL A 42 10.36 -10.83 4.91
CA VAL A 42 9.89 -9.46 5.03
C VAL A 42 10.92 -8.54 4.38
N GLU A 43 10.50 -7.75 3.41
CA GLU A 43 11.34 -6.74 2.77
C GLU A 43 10.84 -5.35 3.14
N THR A 44 11.73 -4.50 3.65
CA THR A 44 11.45 -3.09 3.91
C THR A 44 12.06 -2.23 2.82
N TRP A 45 11.21 -1.55 2.07
CA TRP A 45 11.55 -0.69 0.95
C TRP A 45 11.40 0.78 1.32
N ALA A 46 12.20 1.62 0.67
CA ALA A 46 11.99 3.06 0.60
C ALA A 46 11.78 3.47 -0.85
N PHE A 47 10.74 4.25 -1.09
CA PHE A 47 10.40 4.82 -2.39
C PHE A 47 10.42 6.34 -2.33
N SER A 48 10.74 6.99 -3.43
CA SER A 48 10.52 8.42 -3.63
C SER A 48 9.25 8.62 -4.44
N THR A 49 8.41 9.59 -4.04
CA THR A 49 7.35 10.11 -4.91
C THR A 49 7.92 11.05 -5.98
N ALA A 50 7.10 11.41 -6.96
CA ALA A 50 7.43 12.47 -7.93
C ALA A 50 7.75 13.83 -7.26
N ALA A 51 7.19 14.09 -6.08
CA ALA A 51 7.44 15.29 -5.29
C ALA A 51 8.68 15.17 -4.35
N GLY A 52 9.43 14.06 -4.42
CA GLY A 52 10.61 13.82 -3.59
C GLY A 52 10.31 13.36 -2.16
N GLU A 53 9.07 13.02 -1.83
CA GLU A 53 8.71 12.50 -0.52
C GLU A 53 9.12 11.03 -0.39
N VAL A 54 9.69 10.67 0.77
CA VAL A 54 10.02 9.28 1.08
C VAL A 54 8.77 8.52 1.54
N VAL A 55 8.52 7.36 0.94
CA VAL A 55 7.44 6.44 1.28
C VAL A 55 8.05 5.09 1.65
N ARG A 56 7.81 4.65 2.89
CA ARG A 56 8.17 3.29 3.30
C ARG A 56 7.17 2.31 2.71
N GLY A 57 7.66 1.15 2.26
CA GLY A 57 6.84 0.02 1.87
C GLY A 57 7.32 -1.30 2.45
N LEU A 58 6.40 -2.24 2.58
CA LEU A 58 6.63 -3.57 3.12
C LEU A 58 6.15 -4.61 2.12
N VAL A 59 7.02 -5.57 1.83
CA VAL A 59 6.68 -6.77 1.09
C VAL A 59 6.79 -7.97 2.02
N MET A 60 5.75 -8.79 2.09
CA MET A 60 5.82 -10.11 2.74
C MET A 60 5.56 -11.19 1.70
N ARG A 61 6.47 -12.17 1.64
CA ARG A 61 6.39 -13.26 0.66
C ARG A 61 6.97 -14.55 1.25
N PRO A 62 6.68 -15.71 0.65
CA PRO A 62 7.28 -16.96 1.11
C PRO A 62 8.78 -16.97 0.80
N GLU A 63 9.56 -17.67 1.61
CA GLU A 63 11.00 -17.81 1.41
C GLU A 63 11.36 -18.67 0.19
N ALA A 64 10.66 -19.79 0.03
CA ALA A 64 10.85 -20.72 -1.07
C ALA A 64 9.55 -20.89 -1.87
N VAL A 65 9.55 -20.45 -3.14
CA VAL A 65 8.44 -20.65 -4.09
C VAL A 65 8.91 -20.43 -5.51
N ALA A 66 8.27 -21.14 -6.44
CA ALA A 66 8.42 -20.92 -7.87
C ALA A 66 7.86 -19.53 -8.27
N ARG A 67 8.55 -18.88 -9.21
CA ARG A 67 8.11 -17.63 -9.85
C ARG A 67 7.40 -17.99 -11.17
N PRO A 68 6.42 -17.19 -11.64
CA PRO A 68 5.81 -16.03 -11.00
C PRO A 68 4.87 -16.42 -9.84
N MET A 69 4.55 -15.46 -8.97
CA MET A 69 3.65 -15.66 -7.83
C MET A 69 2.49 -14.67 -7.85
N PRO A 70 1.29 -15.06 -7.36
CA PRO A 70 0.21 -14.12 -7.14
C PRO A 70 0.60 -13.07 -6.10
N ALA A 71 0.07 -11.86 -6.25
CA ALA A 71 0.35 -10.75 -5.37
C ALA A 71 -0.93 -9.99 -5.00
N VAL A 72 -0.96 -9.49 -3.76
CA VAL A 72 -2.03 -8.64 -3.21
C VAL A 72 -1.43 -7.29 -2.82
N LEU A 73 -2.00 -6.22 -3.35
CA LEU A 73 -1.80 -4.88 -2.82
C LEU A 73 -2.68 -4.72 -1.58
N TYR A 74 -2.06 -4.60 -0.41
CA TYR A 74 -2.72 -4.42 0.87
C TYR A 74 -2.81 -2.93 1.21
N ILE A 75 -4.04 -2.43 1.33
CA ILE A 75 -4.33 -1.05 1.73
C ILE A 75 -4.71 -1.08 3.21
N HIS A 76 -3.85 -0.54 4.06
CA HIS A 76 -4.10 -0.56 5.50
C HIS A 76 -5.30 0.31 5.88
N ALA A 77 -5.98 -0.04 6.97
CA ALA A 77 -7.15 0.70 7.41
C ALA A 77 -6.75 2.07 8.00
N HIS A 78 -7.61 3.08 7.79
CA HIS A 78 -7.46 4.40 8.43
C HIS A 78 -7.57 4.26 9.96
N GLY A 79 -8.75 3.86 10.44
CA GLY A 79 -9.01 3.42 11.81
C GLY A 79 -8.52 4.32 12.95
N ASN A 80 -8.26 5.60 12.67
CA ASN A 80 -7.73 6.62 13.59
C ASN A 80 -6.43 6.18 14.30
N ARG A 81 -5.61 5.39 13.62
CA ARG A 81 -4.33 4.85 14.11
C ARG A 81 -3.21 5.18 13.14
N TYR A 82 -2.95 6.48 13.04
CA TYR A 82 -1.94 7.09 12.16
C TYR A 82 -0.54 6.52 12.38
N ASP A 83 -0.27 5.97 13.56
CA ASP A 83 1.00 5.35 13.91
C ASP A 83 1.31 4.03 13.20
N ILE A 84 0.29 3.31 12.70
CA ILE A 84 0.45 1.95 12.20
C ILE A 84 1.00 1.91 10.77
N GLY A 85 0.32 2.57 9.83
CA GLY A 85 0.69 2.53 8.41
C GLY A 85 0.83 1.11 7.85
N ALA A 86 1.90 0.88 7.07
CA ALA A 86 2.17 -0.41 6.46
C ALA A 86 2.43 -1.53 7.49
N ASP A 87 2.81 -1.21 8.73
CA ASP A 87 3.08 -2.22 9.76
C ASP A 87 1.83 -3.04 10.13
N GLU A 88 0.62 -2.58 9.76
CA GLU A 88 -0.61 -3.36 9.86
C GLU A 88 -0.48 -4.71 9.14
N LEU A 89 0.31 -4.78 8.06
CA LEU A 89 0.54 -6.01 7.30
C LEU A 89 1.27 -7.08 8.14
N ILE A 90 2.22 -6.65 8.98
CA ILE A 90 3.09 -7.52 9.79
C ILE A 90 2.48 -7.79 11.18
N ALA A 91 1.90 -6.76 11.81
CA ALA A 91 1.43 -6.81 13.19
C ALA A 91 -0.09 -6.99 13.29
N GLY A 92 -0.83 -6.73 12.22
CA GLY A 92 -2.29 -6.66 12.24
C GLY A 92 -2.78 -5.44 13.02
N ARG A 93 -4.05 -5.51 13.44
CA ARG A 93 -4.70 -4.55 14.34
C ARG A 93 -5.81 -5.26 15.13
N PRO A 94 -6.34 -4.68 16.22
CA PRO A 94 -7.40 -5.30 17.01
C PRO A 94 -8.67 -5.67 16.23
N ALA A 95 -8.97 -4.95 15.15
CA ALA A 95 -10.12 -5.23 14.29
C ALA A 95 -9.91 -6.43 13.34
N LEU A 96 -8.69 -6.96 13.23
CA LEU A 96 -8.35 -8.10 12.39
C LEU A 96 -8.16 -9.35 13.25
N ARG A 97 -8.36 -10.52 12.64
CA ARG A 97 -8.12 -11.82 13.29
C ARG A 97 -6.64 -12.13 13.50
N GLY A 98 -5.75 -11.38 12.84
CA GLY A 98 -4.30 -11.50 12.91
C GLY A 98 -3.61 -10.74 11.77
N PRO A 99 -2.28 -10.80 11.69
CA PRO A 99 -1.51 -10.15 10.63
C PRO A 99 -1.63 -10.90 9.30
N LEU A 100 -2.27 -10.26 8.33
CA LEU A 100 -2.57 -10.87 7.03
C LEU A 100 -1.34 -11.18 6.18
N GLY A 101 -0.26 -10.41 6.29
CA GLY A 101 0.92 -10.61 5.45
C GLY A 101 1.58 -11.97 5.66
N SER A 102 1.64 -12.45 6.90
CA SER A 102 2.18 -13.78 7.22
C SER A 102 1.25 -14.92 6.82
N VAL A 103 -0.07 -14.69 6.81
CA VAL A 103 -1.07 -15.66 6.34
C VAL A 103 -0.94 -15.81 4.83
N LEU A 104 -0.97 -14.69 4.09
CA LEU A 104 -0.83 -14.69 2.64
C LEU A 104 0.50 -15.32 2.19
N ALA A 105 1.61 -14.99 2.86
CA ALA A 105 2.91 -15.58 2.54
C ALA A 105 2.93 -17.11 2.75
N ARG A 106 2.24 -17.65 3.76
CA ARG A 106 2.18 -19.12 3.93
C ARG A 106 1.31 -19.80 2.87
N GLU A 107 0.36 -19.08 2.30
CA GLU A 107 -0.46 -19.52 1.16
C GLU A 107 0.23 -19.32 -0.20
N GLY A 108 1.51 -18.93 -0.23
CA GLY A 108 2.24 -18.71 -1.48
C GLY A 108 1.93 -17.38 -2.17
N ILE A 109 1.26 -16.44 -1.48
CA ILE A 109 0.81 -15.15 -2.02
C ILE A 109 1.72 -14.04 -1.48
N LEU A 110 2.26 -13.21 -2.37
CA LEU A 110 2.99 -12.01 -1.99
C LEU A 110 1.99 -10.93 -1.54
N SER A 111 2.35 -10.17 -0.52
CA SER A 111 1.62 -8.95 -0.14
C SER A 111 2.55 -7.75 -0.17
N PHE A 112 2.03 -6.60 -0.62
CA PHE A 112 2.72 -5.32 -0.64
C PHE A 112 1.86 -4.25 0.00
N ALA A 113 2.41 -3.47 0.93
CA ALA A 113 1.78 -2.32 1.54
C ALA A 113 2.75 -1.13 1.57
N ILE A 114 2.22 0.09 1.58
CA ILE A 114 2.98 1.32 1.79
C ILE A 114 2.38 2.13 2.93
N ASP A 115 3.17 3.02 3.50
CA ASP A 115 2.65 4.08 4.37
C ASP A 115 1.84 5.06 3.53
N LEU A 116 0.51 5.02 3.67
CA LEU A 116 -0.38 6.00 3.05
C LEU A 116 -0.12 7.41 3.64
N PRO A 117 -0.52 8.49 2.94
CA PRO A 117 -0.32 9.85 3.44
C PRO A 117 -0.87 10.02 4.86
N ALA A 118 -0.08 10.63 5.75
CA ALA A 118 -0.38 10.80 7.18
C ALA A 118 -0.26 9.55 8.06
N PHE A 119 0.23 8.42 7.54
CA PHE A 119 0.39 7.18 8.30
C PHE A 119 1.84 6.72 8.40
N GLY A 120 2.15 5.90 9.41
CA GLY A 120 3.45 5.28 9.61
C GLY A 120 4.59 6.30 9.67
N GLY A 121 5.60 6.15 8.81
CA GLY A 121 6.71 7.10 8.71
C GLY A 121 6.33 8.48 8.14
N ARG A 122 5.10 8.65 7.64
CA ARG A 122 4.61 9.88 6.98
C ARG A 122 3.56 10.63 7.80
N GLN A 123 3.54 10.40 9.11
CA GLN A 123 2.57 11.02 10.03
C GLN A 123 2.60 12.55 10.00
N ALA A 124 3.78 13.18 10.06
CA ALA A 124 3.88 14.62 9.92
C ALA A 124 3.63 15.05 8.46
N PRO A 125 3.01 16.22 8.19
CA PRO A 125 2.46 17.20 9.14
C PRO A 125 1.05 16.88 9.68
N GLY A 126 0.54 15.67 9.45
CA GLY A 126 -0.79 15.24 9.88
C GLY A 126 -1.78 15.16 8.72
N GLU A 127 -2.88 14.46 8.94
CA GLU A 127 -3.91 14.20 7.93
C GLU A 127 -4.51 15.49 7.38
N SER A 128 -4.90 16.44 8.24
CA SER A 128 -5.58 17.67 7.81
C SER A 128 -4.74 18.53 6.85
N ALA A 129 -3.41 18.52 7.01
CA ALA A 129 -2.50 19.23 6.13
C ALA A 129 -2.29 18.48 4.80
N ARG A 130 -2.45 17.15 4.78
CA ARG A 130 -2.30 16.30 3.59
C ARG A 130 -3.60 16.08 2.81
N ALA A 131 -4.76 16.31 3.43
CA ALA A 131 -6.07 16.19 2.79
C ALA A 131 -6.38 17.32 1.79
N LYS A 132 -5.57 18.39 1.79
CA LYS A 132 -5.70 19.56 0.90
C LYS A 132 -4.53 19.74 -0.06
N ALA A 133 -3.61 18.77 -0.09
CA ALA A 133 -2.44 18.78 -0.95
C ALA A 133 -2.75 18.08 -2.28
#